data_AF-A0A4R6VEC3-F1
#
_entry.id   AF-A0A4R6VEC3-F1
#
_cell.length_a   1.000
_cell.length_b   1.000
_cell.length_c   1.000
_cell.angle_alpha   90.00
_cell.angle_beta   90.00
_cell.angle_gamma   90.00
#
_symmetry.space_group_name_H-M   'P 1'
#
loop_
_entity.id
_entity.type
_entity.pdbx_description
1 polymer ?
#
loop_
_entity_poly.entity_id
_entity_poly.type
_entity_poly.pdbx_seq_one_letter_code
_entity_poly.pdbx_strand_id
1 'polypeptide(L)'
;MESAHTGFYDQLVGYLAAEGAVSEDQDQGVVPLTEFDHRPLPTALRLHVTPTTFDEHLRGMAPGAALLFPAVGPLEAAWRLFLVHLDEGVRTAKPGQTELVLDRSGVLAREG
;
A
#
# COMPACT_ATOMS: atom_id res chain seq x y z
N MET A 1 -9.18 24.17 8.98
CA MET A 1 -8.27 23.82 7.88
C MET A 1 -7.97 22.33 8.07
N GLU A 2 -8.89 21.48 7.60
CA GLU A 2 -8.75 20.03 7.73
C GLU A 2 -7.67 19.55 6.77
N SER A 3 -6.69 18.87 7.35
CA SER A 3 -5.48 18.43 6.69
C SER A 3 -5.78 17.45 5.56
N ALA A 4 -5.33 17.75 4.35
CA ALA A 4 -5.39 16.86 3.19
C ALA A 4 -4.60 15.54 3.34
N HIS A 5 -3.98 15.30 4.50
CA HIS A 5 -3.16 14.13 4.81
C HIS A 5 -3.98 12.84 5.01
N THR A 6 -5.30 12.93 5.29
CA THR A 6 -6.11 11.76 5.64
C THR A 6 -6.70 11.02 4.42
N GLY A 7 -6.95 11.72 3.31
CA GLY A 7 -7.80 11.19 2.23
C GLY A 7 -7.30 9.91 1.55
N PHE A 8 -6.02 9.81 1.21
CA PHE A 8 -5.48 8.62 0.54
C PHE A 8 -5.20 7.47 1.51
N TYR A 9 -4.84 7.75 2.76
CA TYR A 9 -4.66 6.69 3.75
C TYR A 9 -6.02 6.05 4.08
N ASP A 10 -7.08 6.83 4.22
CA ASP A 10 -8.44 6.30 4.40
C ASP A 10 -8.87 5.47 3.18
N GLN A 11 -8.51 5.90 1.96
CA GLN A 11 -8.72 5.10 0.74
C GLN A 11 -7.94 3.79 0.77
N LEU A 12 -6.71 3.79 1.28
CA LEU A 12 -5.92 2.57 1.47
C LEU A 12 -6.59 1.61 2.44
N VAL A 13 -7.02 2.09 3.61
CA VAL A 13 -7.71 1.27 4.59
C VAL A 13 -9.01 0.72 4.01
N GLY A 14 -9.79 1.54 3.32
CA GLY A 14 -11.03 1.11 2.65
C GLY A 14 -10.79 0.09 1.54
N TYR A 15 -9.74 0.29 0.74
CA TYR A 15 -9.31 -0.66 -0.29
C TYR A 15 -8.93 -2.00 0.32
N LEU A 16 -8.01 -2.00 1.30
CA LEU A 16 -7.54 -3.22 1.97
C LEU A 16 -8.69 -3.96 2.68
N ALA A 17 -9.60 -3.25 3.33
CA ALA A 17 -10.77 -3.86 3.94
C ALA A 17 -11.69 -4.54 2.91
N ALA A 18 -11.84 -3.96 1.72
CA ALA A 18 -12.58 -4.59 0.63
C ALA A 18 -11.87 -5.84 0.07
N GLU A 19 -10.55 -5.87 0.11
CA GLU A 19 -9.71 -7.00 -0.28
C GLU A 19 -9.63 -8.12 0.78
N GLY A 20 -10.23 -7.91 1.97
CA GLY A 20 -10.27 -8.89 3.06
C GLY A 20 -9.16 -8.74 4.10
N ALA A 21 -8.44 -7.63 4.10
CA ALA A 21 -7.48 -7.31 5.15
C ALA A 21 -8.18 -7.01 6.48
N VAL A 22 -7.57 -7.46 7.59
CA VAL A 22 -8.08 -7.19 8.94
C VAL A 22 -7.25 -6.08 9.56
N SER A 23 -7.89 -5.06 10.11
CA SER A 23 -7.20 -3.96 10.80
C SER A 23 -7.17 -4.27 12.30
N GLU A 24 -6.07 -4.83 12.81
CA GLU A 24 -5.95 -5.10 14.26
C GLU A 24 -5.23 -4.00 15.04
N ASP A 25 -4.39 -3.17 14.40
CA ASP A 25 -3.75 -2.04 15.10
C ASP A 25 -3.23 -0.94 14.14
N GLN A 26 -4.08 0.04 13.80
CA GLN A 26 -3.69 1.18 12.96
C GLN A 26 -2.64 2.08 13.62
N ASP A 27 -2.55 2.06 14.96
CA ASP A 27 -1.63 2.92 15.73
C ASP A 27 -0.19 2.41 15.68
N GLN A 28 0.03 1.13 15.35
CA GLN A 28 1.37 0.56 15.20
C GLN A 28 1.93 0.64 13.77
N GLY A 29 1.16 1.13 12.81
CA GLY A 29 1.60 1.27 11.42
C GLY A 29 1.80 -0.07 10.70
N VAL A 30 1.11 -1.12 11.13
CA VAL A 30 1.16 -2.45 10.54
C VAL A 30 -0.25 -2.95 10.24
N VAL A 31 -0.51 -3.28 8.97
CA VAL A 31 -1.80 -3.82 8.53
C VAL A 31 -1.62 -5.29 8.12
N PRO A 32 -2.19 -6.26 8.87
CA PRO A 32 -2.13 -7.65 8.48
C PRO A 32 -3.04 -7.94 7.29
N LEU A 33 -2.51 -8.66 6.32
CA LEU A 33 -3.20 -9.16 5.14
C LEU A 33 -3.27 -10.69 5.25
N THR A 34 -4.47 -11.22 5.46
CA THR A 34 -4.76 -12.66 5.41
C THR A 34 -5.41 -13.06 4.09
N GLU A 35 -5.99 -12.09 3.38
CA GLU A 35 -6.66 -12.24 2.10
C GLU A 35 -6.28 -11.05 1.19
N PHE A 36 -6.30 -11.31 -0.13
CA PHE A 36 -6.09 -10.29 -1.16
C PHE A 36 -6.71 -10.77 -2.50
N ASP A 37 -7.30 -9.89 -3.30
CA ASP A 37 -8.07 -10.24 -4.51
C ASP A 37 -9.15 -11.30 -4.22
N HIS A 38 -9.79 -11.17 -3.05
CA HIS A 38 -10.77 -12.10 -2.48
C HIS A 38 -10.28 -13.56 -2.37
N ARG A 39 -8.95 -13.76 -2.21
CA ARG A 39 -8.34 -15.08 -2.05
C ARG A 39 -7.53 -15.12 -0.76
N PRO A 40 -7.62 -16.23 0.01
CA PRO A 40 -6.73 -16.46 1.13
C PRO A 40 -5.27 -16.47 0.68
N LEU A 41 -4.42 -15.76 1.42
CA LEU A 41 -2.98 -15.80 1.21
C LEU A 41 -2.42 -17.09 1.86
N PRO A 42 -1.46 -17.78 1.22
CA PRO A 42 -0.83 -18.98 1.80
C PRO A 42 -0.14 -18.72 3.14
N THR A 43 0.33 -17.49 3.33
CA THR A 43 0.93 -16.97 4.55
C THR A 43 0.41 -15.54 4.76
N ALA A 44 0.09 -15.18 6.00
CA ALA A 44 -0.27 -13.80 6.31
C ALA A 44 0.91 -12.85 6.02
N LEU A 45 0.62 -11.74 5.35
CA LEU A 45 1.57 -10.66 5.10
C LEU A 45 1.28 -9.49 6.05
N ARG A 46 2.27 -8.64 6.31
CA ARG A 46 2.14 -7.44 7.14
C ARG A 46 2.60 -6.23 6.35
N LEU A 47 1.67 -5.34 6.03
CA LEU A 47 1.98 -4.07 5.37
C LEU A 47 2.39 -3.01 6.39
N HIS A 48 3.64 -2.56 6.30
CA HIS A 48 4.19 -1.50 7.14
C HIS A 48 3.89 -0.14 6.54
N VAL A 49 2.84 0.52 7.07
CA VAL A 49 2.37 1.81 6.57
C VAL A 49 1.70 2.60 7.69
N THR A 50 2.07 3.87 7.80
CA THR A 50 1.40 4.88 8.64
C THR A 50 0.83 5.97 7.73
N PRO A 51 -0.13 6.79 8.20
CA PRO A 51 -0.61 7.94 7.42
C PRO A 51 0.54 8.83 6.91
N THR A 52 1.51 9.12 7.77
CA THR A 52 2.66 9.97 7.43
C THR A 52 3.56 9.33 6.40
N THR A 53 4.00 8.08 6.62
CA THR A 53 4.90 7.40 5.68
C THR A 53 4.23 7.15 4.33
N PHE A 54 2.91 6.99 4.32
CA PHE A 54 2.14 6.83 3.09
C PHE A 54 2.07 8.13 2.26
N ASP A 55 1.75 9.28 2.87
CA ASP A 55 1.74 10.57 2.16
C ASP A 55 3.13 10.91 1.60
N GLU A 56 4.18 10.69 2.39
CA GLU A 56 5.57 10.88 1.93
C GLU A 56 5.90 9.98 0.74
N HIS A 57 5.49 8.70 0.79
CA HIS A 57 5.72 7.74 -0.28
C HIS A 57 4.99 8.14 -1.57
N LEU A 58 3.71 8.53 -1.50
CA LEU A 58 2.94 8.98 -2.66
C LEU A 58 3.55 10.23 -3.31
N ARG A 59 4.00 11.19 -2.50
CA ARG A 59 4.70 12.39 -3.01
C ARG A 59 6.02 12.03 -3.69
N GLY A 60 6.75 11.07 -3.15
CA GLY A 60 7.97 10.54 -3.77
C GLY A 60 7.72 9.87 -5.13
N MET A 61 6.61 9.14 -5.27
CA MET A 61 6.24 8.44 -6.50
C MET A 61 5.64 9.36 -7.58
N ALA A 62 5.01 10.46 -7.19
CA ALA A 62 4.22 11.32 -8.08
C ALA A 62 4.93 11.76 -9.38
N PRO A 63 6.22 12.15 -9.38
CA PRO A 63 6.91 12.52 -10.63
C PRO A 63 7.00 11.37 -11.65
N GLY A 64 7.29 10.16 -11.19
CA GLY A 64 7.35 8.97 -12.04
C GLY A 64 5.96 8.51 -12.48
N ALA A 65 5.00 8.53 -11.56
CA ALA A 65 3.63 8.11 -11.84
C ALA A 65 2.92 9.03 -12.85
N ALA A 66 3.19 10.33 -12.83
CA ALA A 66 2.61 11.29 -13.78
C ALA A 66 2.98 10.99 -15.25
N LEU A 67 4.14 10.35 -15.49
CA LEU A 67 4.54 9.90 -16.84
C LEU A 67 3.73 8.69 -17.30
N LEU A 68 3.29 7.84 -16.38
CA LEU A 68 2.54 6.61 -16.65
C LEU A 68 1.02 6.88 -16.74
N PHE A 69 0.52 7.84 -15.97
CA PHE A 69 -0.89 8.20 -15.90
C PHE A 69 -1.11 9.71 -16.20
N PRO A 70 -0.90 10.16 -17.45
CA PRO A 70 -0.93 11.59 -17.80
C PRO A 70 -2.33 12.23 -17.74
N ALA A 71 -3.39 11.42 -17.63
CA ALA A 71 -4.78 11.86 -17.64
C ALA A 71 -5.33 12.26 -16.25
N VAL A 72 -4.55 12.11 -15.18
CA VAL A 72 -4.99 12.37 -13.81
C VAL A 72 -4.00 13.24 -13.04
N GLY A 73 -4.41 13.76 -11.87
CA GLY A 73 -3.53 14.55 -11.01
C GLY A 73 -2.34 13.74 -10.49
N PRO A 74 -1.18 14.36 -10.19
CA PRO A 74 0.04 13.64 -9.82
C PRO A 74 -0.08 12.70 -8.61
N LEU A 75 -0.82 13.10 -7.58
CA LEU A 75 -1.05 12.23 -6.41
C LEU A 75 -2.03 11.09 -6.71
N GLU A 76 -3.01 11.32 -7.58
CA GLU A 76 -3.90 10.24 -8.03
C GLU A 76 -3.14 9.24 -8.91
N ALA A 77 -2.24 9.72 -9.77
CA ALA A 77 -1.32 8.87 -10.51
C ALA A 77 -0.44 8.03 -9.57
N ALA A 78 0.14 8.66 -8.54
CA ALA A 78 0.94 7.97 -7.53
C ALA A 78 0.14 6.91 -6.78
N TRP A 79 -1.09 7.23 -6.39
CA TRP A 79 -2.03 6.29 -5.76
C TRP A 79 -2.29 5.08 -6.65
N ARG A 80 -2.61 5.29 -7.93
CA ARG A 80 -2.83 4.19 -8.89
C ARG A 80 -1.58 3.33 -9.05
N LEU A 81 -0.40 3.94 -9.14
CA LEU A 81 0.86 3.22 -9.25
C LEU A 81 1.19 2.44 -7.97
N PHE A 82 0.90 3.03 -6.80
CA PHE A 82 1.07 2.35 -5.51
C PHE A 82 0.24 1.07 -5.44
N LEU A 83 -1.03 1.11 -5.85
CA LEU A 83 -1.89 -0.09 -5.86
C LEU A 83 -1.33 -1.19 -6.76
N VAL A 84 -0.73 -0.83 -7.91
CA VAL A 84 -0.04 -1.79 -8.78
C VAL A 84 1.14 -2.43 -8.05
N HIS A 85 1.97 -1.65 -7.36
CA HIS A 85 3.11 -2.19 -6.62
C HIS A 85 2.67 -3.03 -5.41
N LEU A 86 1.57 -2.68 -4.74
CA LEU A 86 1.01 -3.48 -3.65
C LEU A 86 0.58 -4.85 -4.17
N ASP A 87 -0.18 -4.90 -5.28
CA ASP A 87 -0.59 -6.15 -5.92
C ASP A 87 0.63 -7.00 -6.33
N GLU A 88 1.65 -6.39 -6.95
CA GLU A 88 2.89 -7.06 -7.30
C GLU A 88 3.62 -7.61 -6.06
N GLY A 89 3.74 -6.80 -5.00
CA GLY A 89 4.40 -7.18 -3.76
C GLY A 89 3.72 -8.37 -3.07
N VAL A 90 2.39 -8.40 -3.06
CA VAL A 90 1.60 -9.52 -2.53
C VAL A 90 1.78 -10.76 -3.40
N ARG A 91 1.64 -10.64 -4.74
CA ARG A 91 1.69 -11.79 -5.67
C ARG A 91 3.07 -12.42 -5.80
N THR A 92 4.13 -11.63 -5.61
CA THR A 92 5.52 -12.09 -5.81
C THR A 92 6.24 -12.44 -4.50
N ALA A 93 5.57 -12.28 -3.35
CA ALA A 93 6.10 -12.68 -2.05
C ALA A 93 6.48 -14.17 -2.05
N LYS A 94 7.73 -14.45 -1.67
CA LYS A 94 8.28 -15.81 -1.59
C LYS A 94 8.00 -16.41 -0.21
N PRO A 95 8.04 -17.75 -0.07
CA PRO A 95 8.03 -18.39 1.24
C PRO A 95 9.11 -17.79 2.16
N GLY A 96 8.71 -17.40 3.38
CA GLY A 96 9.56 -16.71 4.35
C GLY A 96 9.51 -15.18 4.28
N GLN A 97 9.00 -14.60 3.18
CA GLN A 97 8.74 -13.16 3.09
C GLN A 97 7.36 -12.86 3.65
N THR A 98 7.30 -12.27 4.84
CA THR A 98 6.04 -11.97 5.55
C THR A 98 5.79 -10.48 5.74
N GLU A 99 6.74 -9.63 5.35
CA GLU A 99 6.66 -8.18 5.52
C GLU A 99 6.52 -7.51 4.15
N LEU A 100 5.62 -6.55 4.02
CA LEU A 100 5.51 -5.64 2.89
C LEU A 100 5.90 -4.24 3.36
N VAL A 101 6.96 -3.68 2.77
CA VAL A 101 7.50 -2.38 3.17
C VAL A 101 7.46 -1.38 2.02
N LEU A 102 7.19 -0.12 2.34
CA LEU A 102 7.29 0.97 1.38
C LEU A 102 8.76 1.30 1.12
N ASP A 103 9.14 1.44 -0.15
CA ASP A 103 10.49 1.82 -0.54
C ASP A 103 10.48 2.85 -1.69
N ARG A 104 11.63 3.12 -2.32
CA ARG A 104 11.69 4.09 -3.44
C ARG A 104 11.06 3.57 -4.73
N SER A 105 10.96 2.25 -4.88
CA SER A 105 10.37 1.60 -6.05
C SER A 105 8.88 1.33 -5.91
N GLY A 106 8.35 1.25 -4.69
CA GLY A 106 6.94 0.96 -4.43
C GLY A 106 6.76 0.18 -3.14
N VAL A 107 6.19 -1.02 -3.25
CA VAL A 107 5.97 -1.97 -2.16
C VAL A 107 6.82 -3.21 -2.41
N LEU A 108 7.62 -3.62 -1.43
CA LEU A 108 8.49 -4.79 -1.55
C LEU A 108 8.24 -5.82 -0.45
N ALA A 109 8.18 -7.08 -0.84
CA ALA A 109 8.17 -8.21 0.08
C ALA A 109 9.57 -8.46 0.68
N ARG A 110 9.62 -8.62 2.01
CA ARG A 110 10.83 -8.85 2.80
C ARG A 110 10.62 -10.00 3.78
N GLU A 111 11.74 -10.62 4.16
CA GLU A 111 11.78 -11.58 5.27
C GLU A 111 11.40 -10.86 6.57
N GLY A 112 10.66 -11.57 7.44
CA GLY A 112 10.21 -11.08 8.74
C GLY A 112 10.84 -11.83 9.90
#